data_AF-A0A2L0NEM4-F1
#
_entry.id   AF-A0A2L0NEM4-F1
#
_cell.length_a   1.000
_cell.length_b   1.000
_cell.length_c   1.000
_cell.angle_alpha   90.00
_cell.angle_beta   90.00
_cell.angle_gamma   90.00
#
_symmetry.space_group_name_H-M   'P 1'
#
loop_
_entity.id
_entity.type
_entity.pdbx_description
1 polymer ?
#
loop_
_entity_poly.entity_id
_entity_poly.type
_entity_poly.pdbx_seq_one_letter_code
_entity_poly.pdbx_strand_id
1 'polypeptide(L)'
;MREDIPFPTVRDLVEAAHAEPKLRQLYPFTSHWSLHFTTCTGYPFTWVVPFVDPLRDGRYRVCGPDRGTVIGEADTAEQAIALVISHLPTSIGPAVAGTARDLVGG
;
A
#
# COMPACT_ATOMS: atom_id res chain seq x y z
N MET A 1 9.31 26.74 17.10
CA MET A 1 7.92 26.23 17.11
C MET A 1 7.80 25.37 15.85
N ARG A 2 7.90 24.04 15.98
CA ARG A 2 7.57 23.16 14.85
C ARG A 2 6.05 23.14 14.80
N GLU A 3 5.49 23.55 13.68
CA GLU A 3 4.06 23.43 13.43
C GLU A 3 3.67 21.97 13.65
N ASP A 4 2.51 21.74 14.26
CA ASP A 4 1.91 20.41 14.40
C ASP A 4 1.62 19.95 12.96
N ILE A 5 2.59 19.32 12.29
CA ILE A 5 2.40 18.81 10.93
C ILE A 5 1.43 17.64 11.10
N PRO A 6 0.15 17.77 10.70
CA PRO A 6 -0.77 16.66 10.79
C PRO A 6 -0.20 15.52 9.95
N PHE A 7 -0.50 14.27 10.33
CA PHE A 7 -0.18 13.13 9.48
C PHE A 7 -0.65 13.43 8.04
N PRO A 8 0.15 13.09 7.03
CA PRO A 8 -0.30 13.20 5.66
C PRO A 8 -1.61 12.43 5.51
N THR A 9 -2.56 12.99 4.77
CA THR A 9 -3.91 12.42 4.79
C THR A 9 -3.94 11.11 4.01
N VAL A 10 -4.54 10.07 4.60
CA VAL A 10 -4.78 8.79 3.89
C VAL A 10 -5.57 9.01 2.60
N ARG A 11 -6.35 10.08 2.51
CA ARG A 11 -7.08 10.50 1.32
C ARG A 11 -6.15 10.70 0.12
N ASP A 12 -5.05 11.43 0.30
CA ASP A 12 -4.11 11.72 -0.80
C ASP A 12 -3.46 10.43 -1.32
N LEU A 13 -3.12 9.49 -0.44
CA LEU A 13 -2.63 8.17 -0.82
C LEU A 13 -3.66 7.35 -1.59
N VAL A 14 -4.92 7.38 -1.17
CA VAL A 14 -5.99 6.65 -1.85
C VAL A 14 -6.26 7.25 -3.23
N GLU A 15 -6.23 8.57 -3.37
CA GLU A 15 -6.39 9.25 -4.67
C GLU A 15 -5.23 8.95 -5.61
N ALA A 16 -3.99 9.05 -5.14
CA ALA A 16 -2.79 8.71 -5.91
C ALA A 16 -2.79 7.22 -6.32
N ALA A 17 -3.15 6.32 -5.40
CA ALA A 17 -3.27 4.89 -5.71
C ALA A 17 -4.37 4.61 -6.74
N HIS A 18 -5.50 5.31 -6.64
CA HIS A 18 -6.61 5.13 -7.57
C HIS A 18 -6.25 5.59 -8.98
N ALA A 19 -5.43 6.64 -9.13
CA ALA A 19 -4.96 7.10 -10.43
C ALA A 19 -4.19 6.01 -11.20
N GLU A 20 -3.53 5.10 -10.49
CA GLU A 20 -2.65 4.09 -11.07
C GLU A 20 -3.37 2.78 -11.44
N PRO A 21 -3.47 2.41 -12.74
CA PRO A 21 -4.23 1.23 -13.17
C PRO A 21 -3.74 -0.08 -12.54
N LYS A 22 -2.43 -0.21 -12.31
CA LYS A 22 -1.82 -1.40 -11.70
C LYS A 22 -2.26 -1.63 -10.25
N LEU A 23 -2.59 -0.56 -9.51
CA LEU A 23 -3.10 -0.64 -8.15
C LEU A 23 -4.63 -0.67 -8.10
N ARG A 24 -5.30 -0.03 -9.05
CA ARG A 24 -6.76 0.00 -9.15
C ARG A 24 -7.40 -1.39 -9.31
N GLN A 25 -6.66 -2.34 -9.86
CA GLN A 25 -7.09 -3.74 -9.96
C GLN A 25 -6.96 -4.52 -8.64
N LEU A 26 -6.23 -4.00 -7.65
CA LEU A 26 -6.03 -4.61 -6.34
C LEU A 26 -7.09 -4.10 -5.36
N TYR A 27 -7.26 -4.83 -4.26
CA TYR A 27 -8.17 -4.40 -3.19
C TYR A 27 -7.39 -3.54 -2.17
N PRO A 28 -7.70 -2.23 -2.03
CA PRO A 28 -7.08 -1.39 -1.03
C PRO A 28 -7.72 -1.62 0.34
N PHE A 29 -6.91 -1.62 1.40
CA PHE A 29 -7.39 -1.60 2.77
C PHE A 29 -6.45 -0.81 3.66
N THR A 30 -6.96 -0.33 4.79
CA THR A 30 -6.16 0.39 5.78
C THR A 30 -5.99 -0.41 7.06
N SER A 31 -4.82 -0.30 7.69
CA SER A 31 -4.52 -0.88 9.00
C SER A 31 -3.50 0.00 9.72
N HIS A 32 -3.76 0.39 10.97
CA HIS A 32 -2.84 1.25 11.74
C HIS A 32 -2.35 2.47 10.95
N TRP A 33 -3.27 3.15 10.25
CA TRP A 33 -3.02 4.33 9.42
C TRP A 33 -2.27 4.06 8.11
N SER A 34 -1.75 2.85 7.91
CA SER A 34 -1.08 2.41 6.70
C SER A 34 -2.08 2.12 5.58
N LEU A 35 -1.70 2.40 4.34
CA LEU A 35 -2.40 1.95 3.13
C LEU A 35 -1.76 0.68 2.59
N HIS A 36 -2.55 -0.38 2.49
CA HIS A 36 -2.16 -1.69 1.98
C HIS A 36 -2.96 -2.07 0.72
N PHE A 37 -2.42 -3.01 -0.04
CA PHE A 37 -3.10 -3.66 -1.16
C PHE A 37 -3.02 -5.17 -1.02
N THR A 38 -4.05 -5.86 -1.47
CA THR A 38 -4.14 -7.32 -1.46
C THR A 38 -4.75 -7.83 -2.77
N THR A 39 -4.42 -9.06 -3.15
CA THR A 39 -4.98 -9.76 -4.31
C THR A 39 -6.23 -10.57 -3.97
N CYS A 40 -6.76 -10.45 -2.75
CA CYS A 40 -8.01 -11.09 -2.33
C CYS A 40 -8.90 -10.13 -1.54
N THR A 41 -10.22 -10.25 -1.66
CA THR A 41 -11.18 -9.34 -0.99
C THR A 41 -11.61 -9.80 0.40
N GLY A 42 -11.33 -11.06 0.76
CA GLY A 42 -11.66 -11.67 2.05
C GLY A 42 -10.45 -11.89 2.95
N TYR A 43 -10.67 -11.86 4.26
CA TYR A 43 -9.65 -12.15 5.28
C TYR A 43 -9.48 -13.67 5.48
N PRO A 44 -8.26 -14.20 5.66
CA PRO A 44 -6.97 -13.49 5.74
C PRO A 44 -6.51 -12.90 4.41
N PHE A 45 -5.88 -11.72 4.44
CA PHE A 45 -5.35 -11.05 3.25
C PHE A 45 -3.98 -11.57 2.82
N THR A 46 -3.64 -11.40 1.55
CA THR A 46 -2.29 -11.64 1.04
C THR A 46 -1.35 -10.49 1.43
N TRP A 47 -0.08 -10.83 1.69
CA TRP A 47 0.99 -9.88 2.04
C TRP A 47 2.11 -9.97 1.02
N VAL A 48 1.82 -9.64 -0.24
CA VAL A 48 2.79 -9.71 -1.36
C VAL A 48 3.06 -8.36 -2.02
N VAL A 49 2.35 -7.31 -1.57
CA VAL A 49 2.43 -5.95 -2.11
C VAL A 49 3.05 -5.03 -1.07
N PRO A 50 4.01 -4.15 -1.45
CA PRO A 50 4.47 -3.08 -0.58
C PRO A 50 3.32 -2.22 -0.06
N PHE A 51 3.49 -1.64 1.12
CA PHE A 51 2.50 -0.76 1.74
C PHE A 51 3.11 0.56 2.16
N VAL A 52 2.25 1.53 2.44
CA VAL A 52 2.67 2.90 2.78
C VAL A 52 2.25 3.23 4.20
N ASP A 53 3.21 3.63 5.02
CA ASP A 53 3.02 4.18 6.35
C ASP A 53 3.12 5.72 6.30
N PRO A 54 2.08 6.46 6.73
CA PRO A 54 2.21 7.90 6.94
C PRO A 54 3.08 8.19 8.17
N LEU A 55 4.03 9.11 8.03
CA LEU A 55 4.92 9.54 9.11
C LEU A 55 4.44 10.84 9.76
N ARG A 56 4.84 11.06 11.02
CA ARG A 56 4.48 12.26 11.79
C ARG A 56 5.13 13.54 11.28
N ASP A 57 6.15 13.44 10.43
CA ASP A 57 6.87 14.56 9.85
C ASP A 57 6.28 15.01 8.49
N GLY A 58 5.12 14.47 8.11
CA GLY A 58 4.46 14.79 6.84
C GLY A 58 4.87 13.88 5.67
N ARG A 59 5.90 13.05 5.85
CA ARG A 59 6.40 12.15 4.81
C ARG A 59 5.71 10.79 4.83
N TYR A 60 6.04 9.98 3.84
CA TYR A 60 5.57 8.61 3.69
C TYR A 60 6.75 7.65 3.76
N ARG A 61 6.55 6.49 4.38
CA ARG A 61 7.49 5.38 4.34
C ARG A 61 6.87 4.23 3.58
N VAL A 62 7.61 3.69 2.62
CA VAL A 62 7.20 2.51 1.87
C VAL A 62 7.91 1.30 2.46
N CYS A 63 7.12 0.32 2.87
CA CYS A 63 7.56 -0.90 3.52
C CYS A 63 7.30 -2.09 2.59
N GLY A 64 8.21 -3.06 2.63
CA GLY A 64 8.07 -4.33 1.93
C GLY A 64 6.94 -5.19 2.52
N PRO A 65 6.53 -6.25 1.80
CA PRO A 65 5.38 -7.07 2.21
C PRO A 65 5.56 -7.79 3.56
N ASP A 66 6.81 -8.00 3.99
CA ASP A 66 7.19 -8.61 5.28
C ASP A 66 7.12 -7.65 6.48
N ARG A 67 6.76 -6.37 6.27
CA ARG A 67 6.81 -5.24 7.22
C ARG A 67 8.19 -4.89 7.79
N GLY A 68 9.12 -5.84 7.84
CA GLY A 68 10.47 -5.65 8.37
C GLY A 68 11.41 -4.90 7.44
N THR A 69 11.10 -4.89 6.13
CA THR A 69 11.92 -4.23 5.13
C THR A 69 11.40 -2.83 4.82
N VAL A 70 12.25 -1.80 4.91
CA VAL A 70 11.96 -0.46 4.40
C VAL A 70 12.50 -0.32 2.99
N ILE A 71 11.64 0.00 2.05
CA ILE A 71 11.98 0.22 0.63
C ILE A 71 12.50 1.64 0.43
N GLY A 72 11.85 2.62 1.07
CA GLY A 72 12.24 4.02 0.95
C GLY A 72 11.29 4.96 1.68
N GLU A 73 11.61 6.24 1.65
CA GLU A 73 10.75 7.33 2.13
C GLU A 73 10.44 8.27 0.96
N ALA A 74 9.29 8.93 1.02
CA ALA A 74 8.78 9.82 -0.01
C ALA A 74 8.15 11.05 0.62
N ASP A 75 8.30 12.21 -0.03
CA ASP A 75 7.75 13.46 0.47
C ASP A 75 6.30 13.67 0.00
N THR A 76 5.87 12.99 -1.06
CA THR A 76 4.50 13.06 -1.60
C THR A 76 3.85 11.69 -1.75
N ALA A 77 2.51 11.68 -1.82
CA ALA A 77 1.73 10.46 -2.00
C ALA A 77 2.06 9.79 -3.34
N GLU A 78 2.22 10.56 -4.41
CA GLU A 78 2.57 10.08 -5.75
C GLU A 78 3.94 9.40 -5.77
N GLN A 79 4.92 10.00 -5.08
CA GLN A 79 6.26 9.40 -4.94
C GLN A 79 6.20 8.08 -4.17
N ALA A 80 5.42 8.03 -3.09
CA ALA A 80 5.22 6.80 -2.32
C ALA A 80 4.56 5.70 -3.17
N ILE A 81 3.53 6.05 -3.92
CA ILE A 81 2.83 5.13 -4.84
C ILE A 81 3.74 4.67 -5.98
N ALA A 82 4.58 5.56 -6.54
CA ALA A 82 5.56 5.18 -7.54
C ALA A 82 6.57 4.15 -7.00
N LEU A 83 7.03 4.31 -5.76
CA LEU A 83 7.87 3.33 -5.08
C LEU A 83 7.15 1.99 -4.91
N VAL A 84 5.89 1.99 -4.46
CA VAL A 84 5.07 0.76 -4.36
C VAL A 84 5.02 0.05 -5.72
N ILE A 85 4.72 0.78 -6.80
CA ILE A 85 4.60 0.23 -8.16
C ILE A 85 5.92 -0.33 -8.66
N SER A 86 7.03 0.36 -8.41
CA SER A 86 8.38 -0.08 -8.84
C SER A 86 8.82 -1.39 -8.18
N HIS A 87 8.22 -1.72 -7.02
CA HIS A 87 8.49 -2.93 -6.26
C HIS A 87 7.32 -3.93 -6.27
N LEU A 88 6.34 -3.75 -7.17
CA LEU A 88 5.31 -4.76 -7.37
C LEU A 88 5.89 -6.04 -7.94
N PRO A 89 5.38 -7.22 -7.54
CA PRO A 89 5.67 -8.47 -8.23
C PRO A 89 5.29 -8.38 -9.71
N THR A 90 6.15 -8.87 -10.61
CA THR A 90 5.96 -8.77 -12.07
C THR A 90 4.68 -9.44 -12.58
N SER A 91 4.21 -10.47 -11.88
CA SER A 91 3.03 -11.28 -12.26
C SER A 91 1.78 -10.97 -11.42
N ILE A 92 1.68 -9.78 -10.84
CA ILE A 92 0.52 -9.45 -9.99
C ILE A 92 -0.75 -9.25 -10.83
N GLY A 93 -1.77 -10.07 -10.55
CA GLY A 93 -3.08 -10.00 -11.18
C GLY A 93 -4.10 -9.18 -10.38
N PRO A 94 -5.33 -9.02 -10.89
CA PRO A 94 -6.41 -8.35 -10.18
C PRO A 94 -6.79 -9.10 -8.89
N ALA A 95 -7.33 -8.37 -7.92
CA ALA A 95 -7.86 -8.98 -6.71
C ALA A 95 -9.08 -9.86 -7.04
N VAL A 96 -9.11 -11.06 -6.46
CA VAL A 96 -10.19 -12.03 -6.64
C VAL A 96 -11.01 -12.19 -5.36
N ALA A 97 -12.26 -12.64 -5.53
CA ALA A 97 -13.11 -12.96 -4.39
C ALA A 97 -12.57 -14.18 -3.63
N GLY A 98 -12.55 -14.10 -2.30
CA GLY A 98 -12.01 -15.15 -1.43
C GLY A 98 -10.89 -14.64 -0.54
N THR A 99 -10.21 -15.56 0.12
CA THR A 99 -9.16 -15.31 1.12
C THR A 99 -7.79 -15.73 0.59
N ALA A 100 -6.73 -15.32 1.27
CA ALA A 100 -5.37 -15.77 0.96
C ALA A 100 -5.22 -17.30 1.03
N ARG A 101 -6.03 -17.98 1.86
CA ARG A 101 -6.02 -19.45 1.94
C ARG A 101 -6.57 -20.08 0.66
N ASP A 102 -7.57 -19.45 0.05
CA ASP A 102 -8.18 -19.92 -1.19
C ASP A 102 -7.22 -19.72 -2.39
N LEU A 103 -6.31 -18.76 -2.29
CA LEU A 103 -5.33 -18.45 -3.35
C LEU A 103 -4.06 -19.31 -3.30
N VAL A 104 -3.66 -19.80 -2.13
CA VAL A 104 -2.45 -20.65 -1.97
C VAL A 104 -2.78 -22.14 -2.16
N GLY A 105 -4.07 -22.49 -2.29
CA GLY A 105 -4.56 -23.87 -2.31
C GLY A 105 -5.18 -24.35 -3.63
N GLY A 106 -4.91 -23.70 -4.76
CA GLY A 106 -5.41 -24.07 -6.09
C GLY A 106 -4.34 -24.64 -7.02
#